data_AF-A0A935P8Y0-F1
#
_entry.id   AF-A0A935P8Y0-F1
#
_cell.length_a   1.000
_cell.length_b   1.000
_cell.length_c   1.000
_cell.angle_alpha   90.00
_cell.angle_beta   90.00
_cell.angle_gamma   90.00
#
_symmetry.space_group_name_H-M   'P 1'
#
loop_
_entity.id
_entity.type
_entity.pdbx_description
1 polymer ?
#
loop_
_entity_poly.entity_id
_entity_poly.type
_entity_poly.pdbx_seq_one_letter_code
_entity_poly.pdbx_strand_id
1 'polypeptide(L)'
;MGQKIAVAIIHGIGRTEPDFADGLMKDLRRQFTAEGADAPDLVMKPVYWSPVLQGGEDELWRRVKRGGPMDFTRLRRFMLDFAADAIAYQPLPREKKVYEAIHRVVAQTFRALAREAGPKAPLCVIAHSLGTVVASNYLYDLQTAPRKDILPKTVKKEMEKTPLEKGETLAFLYTLGSPIALWSLRYTDFGRPVRVPAPGLKRHWRKLSGEWVNFYDEDDVIGYPLKTVNAAYGKAVTRDRAVSVGGVFTGWTPLSHTDYWTDGSVTGLVAKSLAKAWKKLNF
;
A
#
# COMPACT_ATOMS: atom_id res chain seq x y z
N MET A 1 3.91 14.22 -26.01
CA MET A 1 4.44 13.43 -24.88
C MET A 1 3.44 12.33 -24.56
N GLY A 2 3.92 11.12 -24.30
CA GLY A 2 3.09 9.97 -23.94
C GLY A 2 2.40 10.16 -22.59
N GLN A 3 1.33 9.39 -22.38
CA GLN A 3 0.65 9.28 -21.10
C GLN A 3 1.47 8.41 -20.14
N LYS A 4 1.74 8.96 -18.96
CA LYS A 4 2.48 8.31 -17.88
C LYS A 4 1.57 7.58 -16.91
N ILE A 5 2.12 6.61 -16.19
CA ILE A 5 1.48 5.93 -15.06
C ILE A 5 2.19 6.35 -13.77
N ALA A 6 1.41 6.77 -12.79
CA ALA A 6 1.91 7.08 -11.45
C ALA A 6 1.83 5.84 -10.55
N VAL A 7 2.88 5.57 -9.79
CA VAL A 7 2.96 4.43 -8.88
C VAL A 7 3.39 4.91 -7.49
N ALA A 8 2.53 4.72 -6.50
CA ALA A 8 2.87 4.93 -5.10
C ALA A 8 3.24 3.59 -4.45
N ILE A 9 4.39 3.54 -3.78
CA ILE A 9 4.90 2.34 -3.11
C ILE A 9 4.88 2.57 -1.60
N ILE A 10 4.08 1.80 -0.87
CA ILE A 10 3.83 2.02 0.56
C ILE A 10 4.39 0.87 1.38
N HIS A 11 5.36 1.16 2.25
CA HIS A 11 5.93 0.16 3.14
C HIS A 11 5.02 -0.16 4.33
N GLY A 12 5.34 -1.27 5.00
CA GLY A 12 4.72 -1.73 6.23
C GLY A 12 5.30 -1.10 7.48
N ILE A 13 5.00 -1.69 8.62
CA ILE A 13 5.59 -1.38 9.93
C ILE A 13 7.11 -1.58 9.99
N GLY A 14 7.67 -1.11 11.10
CA GLY A 14 9.05 -1.38 11.47
C GLY A 14 10.04 -0.39 10.87
N ARG A 15 11.30 -0.53 11.30
CA ARG A 15 12.39 0.33 10.88
C ARG A 15 12.70 0.09 9.41
N THR A 16 12.13 0.95 8.56
CA THR A 16 12.33 0.94 7.12
C THR A 16 13.32 2.04 6.78
N GLU A 17 14.29 1.78 5.91
CA GLU A 17 15.22 2.81 5.44
C GLU A 17 14.55 3.67 4.34
N PRO A 18 14.96 4.93 4.12
CA PRO A 18 14.35 5.81 3.13
C PRO A 18 14.37 5.26 1.68
N ASP A 19 15.30 4.37 1.37
CA ASP A 19 15.55 3.75 0.06
C ASP A 19 14.86 2.39 -0.12
N PHE A 20 13.95 1.98 0.79
CA PHE A 20 13.31 0.66 0.79
C PHE A 20 12.68 0.23 -0.55
N ALA A 21 12.24 1.20 -1.36
CA ALA A 21 11.54 0.94 -2.62
C ALA A 21 12.51 0.79 -3.81
N ASP A 22 13.80 1.08 -3.66
CA ASP A 22 14.74 1.20 -4.78
C ASP A 22 14.89 -0.11 -5.57
N GLY A 23 14.99 -1.24 -4.86
CA GLY A 23 15.05 -2.57 -5.48
C GLY A 23 13.80 -2.86 -6.31
N LEU A 24 12.62 -2.69 -5.70
CA LEU A 24 11.33 -2.86 -6.38
C LEU A 24 11.20 -1.94 -7.60
N MET A 25 11.56 -0.67 -7.46
CA MET A 25 11.46 0.32 -8.54
C MET A 25 12.39 -0.01 -9.70
N LYS A 26 13.61 -0.49 -9.41
CA LYS A 26 14.57 -0.95 -10.43
C LYS A 26 14.03 -2.16 -11.18
N ASP A 27 13.50 -3.14 -10.45
CA ASP A 27 12.98 -4.38 -11.04
C ASP A 27 11.71 -4.14 -11.85
N LEU A 28 10.78 -3.32 -11.36
CA LEU A 28 9.57 -2.92 -12.09
C LEU A 28 9.91 -2.19 -13.38
N ARG A 29 10.87 -1.24 -13.36
CA ARG A 29 11.32 -0.55 -14.59
C ARG A 29 11.87 -1.54 -15.60
N ARG A 30 12.78 -2.42 -15.19
CA ARG A 30 13.38 -3.43 -16.08
C ARG A 30 12.30 -4.27 -16.75
N GLN A 31 11.34 -4.79 -15.98
CA GLN A 31 10.30 -5.66 -16.51
C GLN A 31 9.25 -4.90 -17.34
N PHE A 32 8.93 -3.67 -16.98
CA PHE A 32 8.06 -2.80 -17.77
C PHE A 32 8.64 -2.53 -19.16
N THR A 33 9.95 -2.31 -19.25
CA THR A 33 10.67 -2.18 -20.52
C THR A 33 10.75 -3.49 -21.30
N ALA A 34 10.98 -4.62 -20.63
CA ALA A 34 10.96 -5.94 -21.26
C ALA A 34 9.59 -6.27 -21.90
N GLU A 35 8.50 -5.74 -21.34
CA GLU A 35 7.14 -5.82 -21.90
C GLU A 35 6.90 -4.82 -23.06
N GLY A 36 7.92 -4.05 -23.48
CA GLY A 36 7.86 -3.11 -24.60
C GLY A 36 7.20 -1.77 -24.26
N ALA A 37 7.21 -1.35 -23.00
CA ALA A 37 6.76 -0.03 -22.56
C ALA A 37 7.93 0.90 -22.20
N ASP A 38 7.71 2.21 -22.26
CA ASP A 38 8.80 3.18 -22.08
C ASP A 38 9.08 3.50 -20.60
N ALA A 39 10.26 3.16 -20.09
CA ALA A 39 10.60 3.29 -18.66
C ALA A 39 10.34 4.69 -18.04
N PRO A 40 10.63 5.82 -18.72
CA PRO A 40 10.37 7.16 -18.21
C PRO A 40 8.88 7.49 -18.03
N ASP A 41 7.98 6.72 -18.64
CA ASP A 41 6.54 6.87 -18.46
C ASP A 41 6.01 6.16 -17.21
N LEU A 42 6.87 5.46 -16.47
CA LEU A 42 6.56 4.86 -15.18
C LEU A 42 7.14 5.72 -14.03
N VAL A 43 6.32 6.62 -13.50
CA VAL A 43 6.71 7.54 -12.41
C VAL A 43 6.38 6.88 -11.07
N MET A 44 7.41 6.46 -10.34
CA MET A 44 7.26 5.81 -9.03
C MET A 44 7.78 6.69 -7.91
N LYS A 45 7.06 6.70 -6.77
CA LYS A 45 7.53 7.36 -5.54
C LYS A 45 7.25 6.49 -4.30
N PRO A 46 8.21 6.39 -3.37
CA PRO A 46 7.98 5.79 -2.07
C PRO A 46 7.08 6.69 -1.20
N VAL A 47 6.20 6.06 -0.44
CA VAL A 47 5.46 6.66 0.67
C VAL A 47 6.19 6.24 1.94
N TYR A 48 7.14 7.07 2.36
CA TYR A 48 8.02 6.80 3.50
C TYR A 48 7.45 7.43 4.79
N TRP A 49 6.69 6.65 5.55
CA TRP A 49 6.00 7.10 6.76
C TRP A 49 6.61 6.58 8.07
N SER A 50 7.64 5.71 7.99
CA SER A 50 8.34 5.14 9.17
C SER A 50 8.71 6.18 10.25
N PRO A 51 9.21 7.40 9.92
CA PRO A 51 9.59 8.37 10.96
C PRO A 51 8.45 8.84 11.87
N VAL A 52 7.18 8.61 11.49
CA VAL A 52 6.02 9.02 12.29
C VAL A 52 5.93 8.23 13.60
N LEU A 53 6.28 6.94 13.61
CA LEU A 53 6.12 6.04 14.77
C LEU A 53 7.45 5.66 15.41
N GLN A 54 8.55 5.67 14.64
CA GLN A 54 9.86 5.19 15.07
C GLN A 54 10.34 5.75 16.42
N GLY A 55 10.16 7.06 16.67
CA GLY A 55 10.57 7.67 17.93
C GLY A 55 9.81 7.14 19.15
N GLY A 56 8.51 6.84 18.99
CA GLY A 56 7.68 6.25 20.04
C GLY A 56 7.98 4.78 20.27
N GLU A 57 8.19 4.02 19.20
CA GLU A 57 8.55 2.59 19.25
C GLU A 57 9.90 2.37 19.96
N ASP A 58 10.92 3.16 19.61
CA ASP A 58 12.24 3.03 20.21
C ASP A 58 12.22 3.39 21.70
N GLU A 59 11.44 4.40 22.10
CA GLU A 59 11.25 4.74 23.50
C GLU A 59 10.50 3.66 24.26
N LEU A 60 9.41 3.11 23.69
CA LEU A 60 8.67 2.01 24.29
C LEU A 60 9.56 0.78 24.48
N TRP A 61 10.34 0.42 23.45
CA TRP A 61 11.27 -0.69 23.50
C TRP A 61 12.32 -0.52 24.60
N ARG A 62 12.91 0.68 24.72
CA ARG A 62 13.85 1.01 25.81
C ARG A 62 13.18 0.84 27.17
N ARG A 63 11.93 1.30 27.34
CA ARG A 63 11.19 1.18 28.61
C ARG A 63 10.93 -0.26 28.99
N VAL A 64 10.39 -1.08 28.08
CA VAL A 64 10.06 -2.48 28.39
C VAL A 64 11.32 -3.31 28.62
N LYS A 65 12.42 -3.04 27.90
CA LYS A 65 13.72 -3.70 28.14
C LYS A 65 14.30 -3.43 29.53
N ARG A 66 14.06 -2.26 30.10
CA ARG A 66 14.49 -1.95 31.48
C ARG A 66 13.74 -2.76 32.54
N GLY A 67 12.59 -3.35 32.20
CA GLY A 67 11.77 -4.14 33.11
C GLY A 67 12.31 -5.53 33.45
N GLY A 68 13.34 -6.00 32.73
CA GLY A 68 13.97 -7.30 32.99
C GLY A 68 14.32 -8.06 31.70
N PRO A 69 15.00 -9.23 31.81
CA PRO A 69 15.28 -10.08 30.67
C PRO A 69 14.00 -10.63 30.05
N MET A 70 14.02 -10.82 28.73
CA MET A 70 12.90 -11.34 27.97
C MET A 70 13.37 -12.36 26.93
N ASP A 71 12.78 -13.56 26.96
CA ASP A 71 12.98 -14.55 25.91
C ASP A 71 12.33 -14.13 24.59
N PHE A 72 12.78 -14.71 23.49
CA PHE A 72 12.28 -14.43 22.13
C PHE A 72 12.34 -12.94 21.75
N THR A 73 13.40 -12.23 22.18
CA THR A 73 13.57 -10.78 21.99
C THR A 73 13.30 -10.32 20.55
N ARG A 74 13.68 -11.09 19.52
CA ARG A 74 13.42 -10.76 18.09
C ARG A 74 11.92 -10.80 17.76
N LEU A 75 11.23 -11.87 18.15
CA LEU A 75 9.77 -11.98 17.96
C LEU A 75 9.01 -10.92 18.77
N ARG A 76 9.46 -10.64 20.00
CA ARG A 76 8.86 -9.57 20.81
C ARG A 76 9.08 -8.19 20.20
N ARG A 77 10.25 -7.92 19.62
CA ARG A 77 10.50 -6.67 18.89
C ARG A 77 9.57 -6.58 17.68
N PHE A 78 9.46 -7.65 16.89
CA PHE A 78 8.53 -7.70 15.77
C PHE A 78 7.08 -7.47 16.20
N MET A 79 6.62 -8.12 17.27
CA MET A 79 5.26 -7.92 17.79
C MET A 79 5.06 -6.51 18.34
N LEU A 80 6.08 -5.88 18.93
CA LEU A 80 6.01 -4.47 19.31
C LEU A 80 5.85 -3.62 18.06
N ASP A 81 6.74 -3.76 17.08
CA ASP A 81 6.69 -2.98 15.84
C ASP A 81 5.38 -3.25 15.07
N PHE A 82 4.81 -4.47 15.11
CA PHE A 82 3.54 -4.80 14.43
C PHE A 82 2.29 -4.43 15.20
N ALA A 83 2.13 -4.97 16.42
CA ALA A 83 0.92 -4.76 17.19
C ALA A 83 0.85 -3.33 17.75
N ALA A 84 1.97 -2.74 18.18
CA ALA A 84 1.95 -1.37 18.68
C ALA A 84 1.65 -0.37 17.57
N ASP A 85 2.24 -0.51 16.38
CA ASP A 85 1.88 0.33 15.22
C ASP A 85 0.43 0.10 14.81
N ALA A 86 -0.03 -1.16 14.82
CA ALA A 86 -1.40 -1.46 14.49
C ALA A 86 -2.39 -0.78 15.45
N ILE A 87 -2.08 -0.78 16.74
CA ILE A 87 -2.86 -0.11 17.79
C ILE A 87 -2.75 1.42 17.65
N ALA A 88 -1.54 1.95 17.50
CA ALA A 88 -1.27 3.39 17.42
C ALA A 88 -1.85 4.04 16.17
N TYR A 89 -1.91 3.30 15.06
CA TYR A 89 -2.50 3.78 13.81
C TYR A 89 -4.02 3.96 13.91
N GLN A 90 -4.71 3.25 14.81
CA GLN A 90 -6.15 3.36 14.95
C GLN A 90 -6.54 4.75 15.48
N PRO A 91 -7.37 5.52 14.73
CA PRO A 91 -7.79 6.83 15.19
C PRO A 91 -8.77 6.66 16.35
N LEU A 92 -8.34 7.01 17.57
CA LEU A 92 -9.26 7.19 18.69
C LEU A 92 -9.98 8.55 18.55
N PRO A 93 -11.20 8.71 19.09
CA PRO A 93 -11.97 9.95 18.97
C PRO A 93 -11.21 11.23 19.33
N ARG A 94 -10.20 11.15 20.22
CA ARG A 94 -9.36 12.26 20.67
C ARG A 94 -7.88 12.16 20.25
N GLU A 95 -7.46 11.07 19.63
CA GLU A 95 -6.05 10.82 19.26
C GLU A 95 -5.95 10.34 17.81
N LYS A 96 -6.08 11.28 16.87
CA LYS A 96 -5.96 11.04 15.42
C LYS A 96 -4.59 11.38 14.85
N LYS A 97 -3.64 11.82 15.69
CA LYS A 97 -2.39 12.43 15.26
C LYS A 97 -1.54 11.51 14.39
N VAL A 98 -1.42 10.23 14.76
CA VAL A 98 -0.66 9.23 13.99
C VAL A 98 -1.33 8.97 12.65
N TYR A 99 -2.63 8.68 12.66
CA TYR A 99 -3.42 8.48 11.44
C TYR A 99 -3.30 9.66 10.47
N GLU A 100 -3.47 10.89 10.97
CA GLU A 100 -3.33 12.13 10.21
C GLU A 100 -1.91 12.32 9.69
N ALA A 101 -0.89 12.08 10.50
CA ALA A 101 0.50 12.25 10.10
C ALA A 101 0.89 11.28 8.96
N ILE A 102 0.53 10.00 9.09
CA ILE A 102 0.77 9.01 8.02
C ILE A 102 0.01 9.40 6.75
N HIS A 103 -1.27 9.77 6.87
CA HIS A 103 -2.08 10.16 5.71
C HIS A 103 -1.59 11.46 5.04
N ARG A 104 -0.95 12.37 5.77
CA ARG A 104 -0.27 13.54 5.19
C ARG A 104 0.92 13.12 4.33
N VAL A 105 1.71 12.13 4.76
CA VAL A 105 2.81 11.59 3.93
C VAL A 105 2.24 11.01 2.63
N VAL A 106 1.16 10.22 2.70
CA VAL A 106 0.49 9.68 1.50
C VAL A 106 0.02 10.81 0.57
N ALA A 107 -0.63 11.84 1.12
CA ALA A 107 -1.10 13.00 0.37
C ALA A 107 0.05 13.77 -0.33
N GLN A 108 1.15 13.99 0.38
CA GLN A 108 2.34 14.65 -0.17
C GLN A 108 2.97 13.84 -1.31
N THR A 109 3.06 12.52 -1.16
CA THR A 109 3.56 11.65 -2.24
C THR A 109 2.63 11.67 -3.44
N PHE A 110 1.30 11.65 -3.25
CA PHE A 110 0.34 11.74 -4.36
C PHE A 110 0.44 13.08 -5.08
N ARG A 111 0.62 14.19 -4.35
CA ARG A 111 0.88 15.51 -4.95
C ARG A 111 2.16 15.50 -5.79
N ALA A 112 3.23 14.90 -5.29
CA ALA A 112 4.49 14.79 -6.03
C ALA A 112 4.33 13.92 -7.29
N LEU A 113 3.57 12.82 -7.21
CA LEU A 113 3.22 12.00 -8.38
C LEU A 113 2.38 12.77 -9.40
N ALA A 114 1.38 13.55 -8.96
CA ALA A 114 0.56 14.37 -9.85
C ALA A 114 1.38 15.44 -10.60
N ARG A 115 2.39 16.03 -9.94
CA ARG A 115 3.29 17.02 -10.56
C ARG A 115 4.18 16.41 -11.64
N GLU A 116 4.65 15.17 -11.43
CA GLU A 116 5.65 14.53 -12.33
C GLU A 116 5.03 13.65 -13.41
N ALA A 117 3.98 12.88 -13.07
CA ALA A 117 3.24 12.02 -13.99
C ALA A 117 2.11 12.76 -14.71
N GLY A 118 1.62 13.85 -14.12
CA GLY A 118 0.49 14.64 -14.60
C GLY A 118 -0.76 14.47 -13.73
N PRO A 119 -1.63 15.49 -13.67
CA PRO A 119 -2.76 15.56 -12.73
C PRO A 119 -3.84 14.49 -12.95
N LYS A 120 -3.85 13.88 -14.13
CA LYS A 120 -4.80 12.83 -14.53
C LYS A 120 -4.13 11.47 -14.73
N ALA A 121 -2.84 11.31 -14.45
CA ALA A 121 -2.17 10.04 -14.68
C ALA A 121 -2.90 8.89 -13.95
N PRO A 122 -3.08 7.72 -14.58
CA PRO A 122 -3.57 6.54 -13.89
C PRO A 122 -2.69 6.24 -12.67
N LEU A 123 -3.34 6.01 -11.53
CA LEU A 123 -2.67 5.72 -10.27
C LEU A 123 -2.64 4.21 -10.03
N CYS A 124 -1.45 3.72 -9.75
CA CYS A 124 -1.16 2.41 -9.21
C CYS A 124 -0.67 2.58 -7.76
N VAL A 125 -1.18 1.76 -6.84
CA VAL A 125 -0.68 1.69 -5.47
C VAL A 125 -0.18 0.27 -5.22
N ILE A 126 1.09 0.15 -4.81
CA ILE A 126 1.70 -1.10 -4.36
C ILE A 126 1.95 -0.92 -2.87
N ALA A 127 1.36 -1.78 -2.05
CA ALA A 127 1.41 -1.64 -0.61
C ALA A 127 1.77 -2.97 0.04
N HIS A 128 2.55 -2.91 1.12
CA HIS A 128 3.04 -4.08 1.83
C HIS A 128 2.62 -4.04 3.31
N SER A 129 2.25 -5.19 3.88
CA SER A 129 1.94 -5.34 5.30
C SER A 129 0.95 -4.27 5.79
N LEU A 130 1.18 -3.59 6.92
CA LEU A 130 0.33 -2.50 7.42
C LEU A 130 0.16 -1.35 6.41
N GLY A 131 1.11 -1.15 5.50
CA GLY A 131 0.99 -0.23 4.38
C GLY A 131 -0.24 -0.52 3.51
N THR A 132 -0.68 -1.79 3.43
CA THR A 132 -1.92 -2.17 2.72
C THR A 132 -3.17 -1.62 3.42
N VAL A 133 -3.17 -1.60 4.76
CA VAL A 133 -4.25 -1.01 5.55
C VAL A 133 -4.21 0.51 5.43
N VAL A 134 -3.03 1.13 5.49
CA VAL A 134 -2.85 2.58 5.28
C VAL A 134 -3.39 2.99 3.90
N ALA A 135 -3.01 2.26 2.84
CA ALA A 135 -3.49 2.47 1.48
C ALA A 135 -5.01 2.32 1.40
N SER A 136 -5.55 1.23 1.93
CA SER A 136 -6.99 0.92 1.90
C SER A 136 -7.80 2.01 2.60
N ASN A 137 -7.41 2.41 3.81
CA ASN A 137 -8.08 3.46 4.58
C ASN A 137 -7.99 4.82 3.89
N TYR A 138 -6.80 5.23 3.43
CA TYR A 138 -6.62 6.52 2.75
C TYR A 138 -7.48 6.61 1.48
N LEU A 139 -7.44 5.57 0.64
CA LEU A 139 -8.24 5.53 -0.59
C LEU A 139 -9.74 5.42 -0.30
N TYR A 140 -10.14 4.65 0.73
CA TYR A 140 -11.54 4.58 1.16
C TYR A 140 -12.04 5.94 1.66
N ASP A 141 -11.22 6.67 2.42
CA ASP A 141 -11.52 8.01 2.89
C ASP A 141 -11.70 8.97 1.73
N LEU A 142 -10.81 8.96 0.74
CA LEU A 142 -10.96 9.74 -0.49
C LEU A 142 -12.26 9.41 -1.25
N GLN A 143 -12.61 8.13 -1.33
CA GLN A 143 -13.84 7.68 -2.01
C GLN A 143 -15.13 8.01 -1.25
N THR A 144 -15.04 8.30 0.05
CA THR A 144 -16.18 8.54 0.94
C THR A 144 -16.30 10.02 1.36
N ALA A 145 -15.20 10.77 1.39
CA ALA A 145 -15.13 12.17 1.79
C ALA A 145 -16.13 13.08 1.06
N PRO A 146 -16.40 12.93 -0.26
CA PRO A 146 -17.42 13.73 -0.94
C PRO A 146 -18.83 13.62 -0.34
N ARG A 147 -19.09 12.59 0.48
CA ARG A 147 -20.40 12.31 1.10
C ARG A 147 -20.46 12.57 2.60
N LYS A 148 -19.33 12.51 3.32
CA LYS A 148 -19.32 12.49 4.79
C LYS A 148 -18.27 13.38 5.46
N ASP A 149 -17.52 14.16 4.69
CA ASP A 149 -16.41 15.00 5.15
C ASP A 149 -15.52 14.36 6.24
N ILE A 150 -15.02 13.15 5.97
CA ILE A 150 -14.24 12.37 6.94
C ILE A 150 -12.74 12.60 6.85
N LEU A 151 -12.26 13.28 5.80
CA LEU A 151 -10.84 13.49 5.58
C LEU A 151 -10.33 14.63 6.48
N PRO A 152 -9.31 14.41 7.32
CA PRO A 152 -8.80 15.43 8.24
C PRO A 152 -8.36 16.71 7.52
N LYS A 153 -8.62 17.88 8.14
CA LYS A 153 -8.25 19.19 7.56
C LYS A 153 -6.75 19.31 7.31
N THR A 154 -5.94 18.71 8.17
CA THR A 154 -4.48 18.65 8.06
C THR A 154 -4.04 17.90 6.80
N VAL A 155 -4.68 16.78 6.48
CA VAL A 155 -4.44 16.01 5.25
C VAL A 155 -4.89 16.80 4.03
N LYS A 156 -6.09 17.40 4.06
CA LYS A 156 -6.60 18.22 2.94
C LYS A 156 -5.68 19.38 2.55
N LYS A 157 -4.97 19.96 3.51
CA LYS A 157 -4.00 21.06 3.25
C LYS A 157 -2.79 20.60 2.45
N GLU A 158 -2.45 19.32 2.49
CA GLU A 158 -1.34 18.75 1.72
C GLU A 158 -1.72 18.42 0.28
N MET A 159 -3.02 18.33 -0.02
CA MET A 159 -3.56 17.96 -1.32
C MET A 159 -3.93 19.19 -2.14
N GLU A 160 -3.68 19.13 -3.45
CA GLU A 160 -4.33 19.99 -4.43
C GLU A 160 -5.64 19.36 -4.93
N LYS A 161 -6.22 19.91 -6.01
CA LYS A 161 -7.53 19.49 -6.53
C LYS A 161 -7.46 18.55 -7.74
N THR A 162 -6.31 17.92 -7.99
CA THR A 162 -6.15 17.05 -9.17
C THR A 162 -6.90 15.72 -9.03
N PRO A 163 -7.36 15.11 -10.14
CA PRO A 163 -7.97 13.78 -10.12
C PRO A 163 -7.10 12.69 -9.49
N LEU A 164 -5.78 12.73 -9.70
CA LEU A 164 -4.85 11.77 -9.09
C LEU A 164 -4.82 11.90 -7.57
N GLU A 165 -4.65 13.11 -7.04
CA GLU A 165 -4.59 13.33 -5.59
C GLU A 165 -5.90 12.96 -4.89
N LYS A 166 -7.03 13.15 -5.57
CA LYS A 166 -8.35 12.72 -5.10
C LYS A 166 -8.60 11.21 -5.22
N GLY A 167 -7.63 10.45 -5.73
CA GLY A 167 -7.75 9.01 -5.97
C GLY A 167 -8.76 8.64 -7.06
N GLU A 168 -9.22 9.61 -7.87
CA GLU A 168 -10.21 9.36 -8.92
C GLU A 168 -9.64 8.57 -10.09
N THR A 169 -8.31 8.60 -10.27
CA THR A 169 -7.59 7.87 -11.31
C THR A 169 -6.97 6.56 -10.81
N LEU A 170 -7.32 6.10 -9.60
CA LEU A 170 -6.90 4.80 -9.09
C LEU A 170 -7.37 3.69 -10.06
N ALA A 171 -6.39 3.06 -10.69
CA ALA A 171 -6.60 1.96 -11.63
C ALA A 171 -6.10 0.64 -11.04
N PHE A 172 -4.98 0.66 -10.32
CA PHE A 172 -4.32 -0.56 -9.83
C PHE A 172 -4.09 -0.50 -8.33
N LEU A 173 -4.37 -1.61 -7.64
CA LEU A 173 -4.01 -1.83 -6.25
C LEU A 173 -3.34 -3.19 -6.11
N TYR A 174 -2.11 -3.21 -5.63
CA TYR A 174 -1.37 -4.44 -5.34
C TYR A 174 -1.09 -4.49 -3.85
N THR A 175 -1.60 -5.50 -3.17
CA THR A 175 -1.37 -5.71 -1.74
C THR A 175 -0.45 -6.89 -1.55
N LEU A 176 0.59 -6.74 -0.74
CA LEU A 176 1.63 -7.74 -0.47
C LEU A 176 1.60 -8.08 1.03
N GLY A 177 1.53 -9.36 1.40
CA GLY A 177 1.54 -9.79 2.81
C GLY A 177 0.47 -9.07 3.65
N SER A 178 -0.76 -8.97 3.15
CA SER A 178 -1.73 -8.01 3.68
C SER A 178 -2.46 -8.46 4.95
N PRO A 179 -2.39 -7.70 6.07
CA PRO A 179 -3.21 -7.94 7.26
C PRO A 179 -4.65 -7.46 7.12
N ILE A 180 -5.14 -7.03 5.94
CA ILE A 180 -6.50 -6.50 5.77
C ILE A 180 -7.57 -7.49 6.27
N ALA A 181 -7.37 -8.80 6.07
CA ALA A 181 -8.29 -9.83 6.58
C ALA A 181 -8.41 -9.77 8.11
N LEU A 182 -7.30 -9.74 8.84
CA LEU A 182 -7.30 -9.58 10.29
C LEU A 182 -7.90 -8.23 10.70
N TRP A 183 -7.53 -7.18 9.97
CA TRP A 183 -8.00 -5.82 10.22
C TRP A 183 -9.51 -5.65 10.04
N SER A 184 -10.11 -6.49 9.20
CA SER A 184 -11.53 -6.44 8.88
C SER A 184 -12.42 -6.76 10.08
N LEU A 185 -11.90 -7.52 11.06
CA LEU A 185 -12.62 -7.95 12.26
C LEU A 185 -13.19 -6.80 13.09
N ARG A 186 -12.59 -5.60 12.99
CA ARG A 186 -13.06 -4.41 13.71
C ARG A 186 -14.40 -3.85 13.21
N TYR A 187 -14.90 -4.36 12.10
CA TYR A 187 -16.11 -3.87 11.45
C TYR A 187 -17.21 -4.93 11.48
N THR A 188 -18.45 -4.50 11.64
CA THR A 188 -19.61 -5.35 11.36
C THR A 188 -19.52 -5.91 9.95
N ASP A 189 -19.81 -7.21 9.79
CA ASP A 189 -19.71 -7.97 8.54
C ASP A 189 -18.34 -7.87 7.84
N PHE A 190 -17.26 -7.69 8.62
CA PHE A 190 -15.89 -7.53 8.14
C PHE A 190 -15.68 -6.29 7.23
N GLY A 191 -16.60 -5.32 7.32
CA GLY A 191 -16.46 -4.01 6.68
C GLY A 191 -16.60 -4.02 5.16
N ARG A 192 -16.09 -2.95 4.53
CA ARG A 192 -16.20 -2.74 3.07
C ARG A 192 -14.85 -2.42 2.45
N PRO A 193 -14.50 -3.03 1.31
CA PRO A 193 -13.26 -2.71 0.62
C PRO A 193 -13.33 -1.33 -0.06
N VAL A 194 -12.15 -0.77 -0.34
CA VAL A 194 -11.97 0.25 -1.37
C VAL A 194 -12.41 -0.29 -2.74
N ARG A 195 -12.96 0.57 -3.61
CA ARG A 195 -13.29 0.16 -4.98
C ARG A 195 -12.08 0.32 -5.90
N VAL A 196 -11.72 -0.75 -6.59
CA VAL A 196 -10.67 -0.77 -7.61
C VAL A 196 -11.26 -1.36 -8.90
N PRO A 197 -11.22 -0.63 -10.02
CA PRO A 197 -10.78 0.76 -10.14
C PRO A 197 -11.65 1.74 -9.34
N ALA A 198 -11.14 2.94 -9.11
CA ALA A 198 -11.97 4.01 -8.54
C ALA A 198 -13.19 4.29 -9.44
N PRO A 199 -14.36 4.64 -8.86
CA PRO A 199 -15.55 4.95 -9.64
C PRO A 199 -15.35 6.09 -10.64
N GLY A 200 -14.42 7.00 -10.35
CA GLY A 200 -14.05 8.11 -11.23
C GLY A 200 -13.20 7.72 -12.43
N LEU A 201 -12.58 6.53 -12.44
CA LEU A 201 -11.55 6.18 -13.42
C LEU A 201 -12.06 6.33 -14.85
N LYS A 202 -13.28 5.84 -15.15
CA LYS A 202 -13.83 5.88 -16.50
C LYS A 202 -14.10 7.28 -17.05
N ARG A 203 -14.22 8.30 -16.17
CA ARG A 203 -14.31 9.72 -16.60
C ARG A 203 -12.99 10.23 -17.14
N HIS A 204 -11.88 9.66 -16.67
CA HIS A 204 -10.53 10.08 -17.05
C HIS A 204 -9.93 9.14 -18.10
N TRP A 205 -10.19 7.83 -17.99
CA TRP A 205 -9.59 6.77 -18.81
C TRP A 205 -10.58 5.65 -19.17
N ARG A 206 -11.38 5.83 -20.23
CA ARG A 206 -12.38 4.83 -20.66
C ARG A 206 -11.81 3.44 -20.97
N LYS A 207 -10.61 3.38 -21.57
CA LYS A 207 -9.94 2.14 -22.00
C LYS A 207 -9.38 1.29 -20.84
N LEU A 208 -9.23 1.85 -19.64
CA LEU A 208 -8.67 1.15 -18.48
C LEU A 208 -9.75 0.40 -17.69
N SER A 209 -9.49 -0.88 -17.38
CA SER A 209 -10.42 -1.74 -16.63
C SER A 209 -10.15 -1.76 -15.13
N GLY A 210 -8.92 -1.43 -14.73
CA GLY A 210 -8.42 -1.56 -13.37
C GLY A 210 -8.19 -3.01 -12.93
N GLU A 211 -7.45 -3.18 -11.84
CA GLU A 211 -7.11 -4.48 -11.26
C GLU A 211 -6.70 -4.33 -9.79
N TRP A 212 -7.16 -5.26 -8.95
CA TRP A 212 -6.62 -5.46 -7.60
C TRP A 212 -6.14 -6.89 -7.42
N VAL A 213 -4.83 -7.09 -7.32
CA VAL A 213 -4.24 -8.38 -6.96
C VAL A 213 -3.70 -8.32 -5.54
N ASN A 214 -4.10 -9.29 -4.72
CA ASN A 214 -3.56 -9.52 -3.39
C ASN A 214 -2.58 -10.69 -3.44
N PHE A 215 -1.33 -10.43 -3.11
CA PHE A 215 -0.27 -11.43 -3.00
C PHE A 215 -0.10 -11.83 -1.54
N TYR A 216 -0.09 -13.14 -1.31
CA TYR A 216 0.16 -13.72 0.00
C TYR A 216 1.07 -14.94 -0.15
N ASP A 217 1.87 -15.20 0.86
CA ASP A 217 2.58 -16.46 1.04
C ASP A 217 1.76 -17.39 1.93
N GLU A 218 1.83 -18.69 1.69
CA GLU A 218 1.20 -19.70 2.53
C GLU A 218 1.85 -19.77 3.93
N ASP A 219 3.13 -19.41 4.03
CA ASP A 219 3.89 -19.35 5.29
C ASP A 219 3.82 -17.98 5.98
N ASP A 220 3.27 -16.94 5.33
CA ASP A 220 3.11 -15.61 5.93
C ASP A 220 1.90 -15.55 6.86
N VAL A 221 2.15 -15.63 8.16
CA VAL A 221 1.12 -15.59 9.22
C VAL A 221 0.34 -14.27 9.32
N ILE A 222 0.71 -13.24 8.55
CA ILE A 222 0.04 -11.94 8.49
C ILE A 222 -0.71 -11.75 7.18
N GLY A 223 -0.23 -12.36 6.08
CA GLY A 223 -0.82 -12.28 4.76
C GLY A 223 -1.93 -13.31 4.56
N TYR A 224 -3.14 -12.87 4.21
CA TYR A 224 -4.28 -13.76 3.97
C TYR A 224 -4.95 -13.49 2.63
N PRO A 225 -5.64 -14.48 2.03
CA PRO A 225 -6.57 -14.25 0.94
C PRO A 225 -7.67 -13.24 1.36
N LEU A 226 -7.98 -12.29 0.47
CA LEU A 226 -8.96 -11.24 0.76
C LEU A 226 -10.34 -11.52 0.17
N LYS A 227 -10.44 -12.25 -0.96
CA LYS A 227 -11.74 -12.48 -1.64
C LYS A 227 -12.76 -13.21 -0.77
N THR A 228 -12.29 -14.03 0.17
CA THR A 228 -13.11 -14.85 1.08
C THR A 228 -13.54 -14.11 2.33
N VAL A 229 -13.03 -12.89 2.59
CA VAL A 229 -13.40 -12.10 3.78
C VAL A 229 -14.91 -11.81 3.80
N ASN A 230 -15.47 -11.36 2.67
CA ASN A 230 -16.92 -11.27 2.47
C ASN A 230 -17.27 -11.08 0.97
N ALA A 231 -18.56 -11.06 0.64
CA ALA A 231 -19.03 -10.88 -0.73
C ALA A 231 -18.61 -9.54 -1.38
N ALA A 232 -18.34 -8.49 -0.58
CA ALA A 232 -17.86 -7.22 -1.12
C ALA A 232 -16.40 -7.30 -1.54
N TYR A 233 -15.53 -7.91 -0.72
CA TYR A 233 -14.14 -8.19 -1.10
C TYR A 233 -14.06 -9.15 -2.28
N GLY A 234 -14.90 -10.19 -2.33
CA GLY A 234 -14.97 -11.12 -3.46
C GLY A 234 -15.25 -10.45 -4.81
N LYS A 235 -15.95 -9.31 -4.80
CA LYS A 235 -16.21 -8.46 -5.98
C LYS A 235 -15.09 -7.46 -6.26
N ALA A 236 -14.47 -6.89 -5.22
CA ALA A 236 -13.47 -5.84 -5.36
C ALA A 236 -12.08 -6.38 -5.73
N VAL A 237 -11.68 -7.51 -5.14
CA VAL A 237 -10.37 -8.12 -5.35
C VAL A 237 -10.43 -8.98 -6.61
N THR A 238 -9.63 -8.60 -7.62
CA THR A 238 -9.56 -9.31 -8.89
C THR A 238 -9.03 -10.72 -8.68
N ARG A 239 -7.94 -10.86 -7.92
CA ARG A 239 -7.29 -12.15 -7.66
C ARG A 239 -6.54 -12.15 -6.33
N ASP A 240 -6.68 -13.23 -5.57
CA ASP A 240 -5.70 -13.63 -4.55
C ASP A 240 -4.66 -14.54 -5.22
N ARG A 241 -3.38 -14.24 -5.04
CA ARG A 241 -2.26 -14.93 -5.67
C ARG A 241 -1.30 -15.40 -4.59
N ALA A 242 -1.24 -16.72 -4.39
CA ALA A 242 -0.18 -17.33 -3.63
C ALA A 242 1.17 -17.10 -4.34
N VAL A 243 2.18 -16.72 -3.57
CA VAL A 243 3.59 -16.63 -3.97
C VAL A 243 4.43 -17.36 -2.93
N SER A 244 5.69 -17.66 -3.28
CA SER A 244 6.65 -18.27 -2.35
C SER A 244 7.80 -17.29 -2.17
N VAL A 245 7.72 -16.48 -1.12
CA VAL A 245 8.67 -15.46 -0.69
C VAL A 245 9.41 -15.95 0.55
N GLY A 246 10.74 -15.85 0.52
CA GLY A 246 11.61 -16.42 1.55
C GLY A 246 12.05 -17.87 1.27
N GLY A 247 13.07 -18.33 1.99
CA GLY A 247 13.59 -19.69 1.88
C GLY A 247 12.86 -20.66 2.81
N VAL A 248 13.03 -21.98 2.56
CA VAL A 248 12.45 -23.10 3.34
C VAL A 248 12.72 -23.02 4.86
N PHE A 249 13.72 -22.24 5.29
CA PHE A 249 14.08 -22.03 6.70
C PHE A 249 13.64 -20.68 7.29
N THR A 250 13.06 -19.77 6.50
CA THR A 250 12.65 -18.42 6.94
C THR A 250 11.15 -18.16 6.82
N GLY A 251 10.38 -19.08 6.23
CA GLY A 251 8.92 -18.99 6.01
C GLY A 251 8.12 -18.56 7.24
N TRP A 252 8.54 -18.95 8.44
CA TRP A 252 7.83 -18.65 9.71
C TRP A 252 8.37 -17.43 10.49
N THR A 253 9.28 -16.63 9.91
CA THR A 253 9.97 -15.54 10.62
C THR A 253 9.60 -14.17 10.06
N PRO A 254 9.81 -13.06 10.81
CA PRO A 254 9.64 -11.69 10.29
C PRO A 254 10.32 -11.39 8.95
N LEU A 255 11.27 -12.23 8.51
CA LEU A 255 12.01 -12.11 7.25
C LEU A 255 11.20 -12.53 6.02
N SER A 256 10.38 -13.60 6.07
CA SER A 256 9.54 -14.01 4.92
C SER A 256 8.54 -12.91 4.57
N HIS A 257 8.03 -12.23 5.60
CA HIS A 257 7.15 -11.08 5.44
C HIS A 257 7.83 -9.91 4.71
N THR A 258 9.16 -9.79 4.70
CA THR A 258 9.84 -8.68 3.99
C THR A 258 10.23 -9.01 2.54
N ASP A 259 10.14 -10.27 2.13
CA ASP A 259 10.75 -10.76 0.88
C ASP A 259 9.88 -10.54 -0.37
N TYR A 260 8.65 -10.03 -0.22
CA TYR A 260 7.76 -9.72 -1.35
C TYR A 260 8.31 -8.65 -2.31
N TRP A 261 9.20 -7.77 -1.85
CA TRP A 261 9.68 -6.62 -2.63
C TRP A 261 10.55 -7.02 -3.83
N THR A 262 11.29 -8.11 -3.71
CA THR A 262 12.28 -8.58 -4.68
C THR A 262 11.82 -9.84 -5.41
N ASP A 263 10.60 -10.32 -5.15
CA ASP A 263 10.06 -11.49 -5.81
C ASP A 263 9.76 -11.20 -7.29
N GLY A 264 10.36 -12.01 -8.16
CA GLY A 264 10.22 -11.89 -9.62
C GLY A 264 8.78 -12.13 -10.10
N SER A 265 8.01 -12.95 -9.39
CA SER A 265 6.63 -13.25 -9.76
C SER A 265 5.67 -12.10 -9.43
N VAL A 266 5.91 -11.40 -8.31
CA VAL A 266 5.19 -10.17 -7.95
C VAL A 266 5.50 -9.07 -8.96
N THR A 267 6.79 -8.76 -9.12
CA THR A 267 7.23 -7.64 -9.97
C THR A 267 6.90 -7.87 -11.44
N GLY A 268 6.99 -9.10 -11.94
CA GLY A 268 6.63 -9.42 -13.32
C GLY A 268 5.14 -9.32 -13.62
N LEU A 269 4.28 -9.77 -12.71
CA LEU A 269 2.84 -9.60 -12.88
C LEU A 269 2.46 -8.12 -12.90
N VAL A 270 2.96 -7.35 -11.93
CA VAL A 270 2.69 -5.91 -11.83
C VAL A 270 3.18 -5.20 -13.09
N ALA A 271 4.43 -5.42 -13.51
CA ALA A 271 5.00 -4.80 -14.69
C ALA A 271 4.21 -5.11 -15.97
N LYS A 272 3.80 -6.37 -16.16
CA LYS A 272 2.98 -6.79 -17.30
C LYS A 272 1.62 -6.10 -17.33
N SER A 273 0.93 -6.02 -16.19
CA SER A 273 -0.36 -5.32 -16.09
C SER A 273 -0.22 -3.82 -16.37
N LEU A 274 0.83 -3.18 -15.84
CA LEU A 274 1.11 -1.76 -16.09
C LEU A 274 1.51 -1.51 -17.55
N ALA A 275 2.34 -2.36 -18.17
CA ALA A 275 2.74 -2.22 -19.57
C ALA A 275 1.55 -2.37 -20.52
N LYS A 276 0.65 -3.32 -20.25
CA LYS A 276 -0.62 -3.45 -20.98
C LYS A 276 -1.49 -2.21 -20.84
N ALA A 277 -1.54 -1.60 -19.65
CA ALA A 277 -2.26 -0.36 -19.43
C ALA A 277 -1.62 0.80 -20.21
N TRP A 278 -0.30 0.94 -20.14
CA TRP A 278 0.46 1.96 -20.86
C TRP A 278 0.25 1.89 -22.37
N LYS A 279 0.28 0.69 -22.96
CA LYS A 279 -0.01 0.50 -24.39
C LYS A 279 -1.40 1.00 -24.76
N LYS A 280 -2.42 0.76 -23.94
CA LYS A 280 -3.80 1.26 -24.18
C LYS A 280 -3.93 2.77 -24.07
N LEU A 281 -3.02 3.43 -23.34
CA LEU A 281 -3.04 4.88 -23.13
C LEU A 281 -2.34 5.62 -24.27
N ASN A 282 -1.35 4.98 -24.88
CA ASN A 282 -0.47 5.59 -25.88
C ASN A 282 -0.74 5.12 -27.32
N PHE A 283 -1.54 4.06 -27.49
CA PHE A 283 -1.97 3.51 -28.77
C PHE A 283 -3.49 3.19 -28.74
#